data_AF-A0A0K1PEF6-F1
#
_entry.id   AF-A0A0K1PEF6-F1
#
_cell.length_a   1.000
_cell.length_b   1.000
_cell.length_c   1.000
_cell.angle_alpha   90.00
_cell.angle_beta   90.00
_cell.angle_gamma   90.00
#
_symmetry.space_group_name_H-M   'P 1'
#
loop_
_entity.id
_entity.type
_entity.pdbx_description
1 polymer ?
#
loop_
_entity_poly.entity_id
_entity_poly.type
_entity_poly.pdbx_seq_one_letter_code
_entity_poly.pdbx_strand_id
1 'polypeptide(L)'
;MHPARLPDLRDPETGAHGPSFFGEYAAKEVQRAQRYGRSFALVLLRVDALPMLQKTLGAEAARSLLRGIAGAVGRVARDVDVVARLSDDELVVLLPETDHFGALMFQRRALAAAEEDLASRGIAGAQVVALEPGAATHGRDGRDVDSLLHRCRERSRLGRLSPAVELRKRNLDFWQSVDHVLDPGGPEDPSSRRLAMSPSLFRSIRAEILREVAREGEGRGLVFSTSGPKEHADWLPLLEALPRGAGSWGVHLFGRRGPSALVHPALTPVYVDAEDPCCRHELLLFLSEQSSYALVRRDDLAFHTSDPPLVDSLVTRLQRTYDLHTF
;
A
#
# COMPACT_ATOMS: atom_id res chain seq x y z
N MET A 1 40.44 -13.14 22.73
CA MET A 1 39.11 -12.53 22.50
C MET A 1 38.30 -13.52 21.68
N HIS A 2 37.34 -14.21 22.30
CA HIS A 2 36.47 -15.17 21.58
C HIS A 2 35.50 -14.34 20.73
N PRO A 3 35.35 -14.58 19.41
CA PRO A 3 34.23 -14.00 18.69
C PRO A 3 32.97 -14.63 19.30
N ALA A 4 32.12 -13.80 19.91
CA ALA A 4 30.82 -14.24 20.38
C ALA A 4 30.10 -14.86 19.18
N ARG A 5 29.82 -16.18 19.23
CA ARG A 5 28.89 -16.80 18.29
C ARG A 5 27.57 -16.09 18.48
N LEU A 6 27.14 -15.30 17.50
CA LEU A 6 25.80 -14.73 17.48
C LEU A 6 24.81 -15.91 17.53
N PRO A 7 24.04 -16.08 18.60
CA PRO A 7 22.92 -17.00 18.58
C PRO A 7 21.93 -16.48 17.54
N ASP A 8 21.36 -17.40 16.76
CA ASP A 8 20.27 -17.14 15.82
C ASP A 8 20.61 -16.23 14.62
N LEU A 9 21.49 -16.72 13.73
CA LEU A 9 21.74 -16.09 12.42
C LEU A 9 20.58 -16.31 11.44
N ARG A 10 19.83 -17.40 11.61
CA ARG A 10 18.75 -17.86 10.74
C ARG A 10 17.66 -18.48 11.59
N ASP A 11 16.42 -18.07 11.34
CA ASP A 11 15.23 -18.70 11.91
C ASP A 11 15.07 -20.12 11.33
N PRO A 12 15.05 -21.17 12.15
CA PRO A 12 15.01 -22.56 11.67
C PRO A 12 13.68 -22.93 11.00
N GLU A 13 12.60 -22.22 11.30
CA GLU A 13 11.29 -22.48 10.72
C GLU A 13 11.19 -21.89 9.31
N THR A 14 11.52 -20.62 9.14
CA THR A 14 11.30 -19.88 7.89
C THR A 14 12.53 -19.75 7.00
N GLY A 15 13.73 -19.94 7.54
CA GLY A 15 15.00 -19.64 6.86
C GLY A 15 15.31 -18.14 6.75
N ALA A 16 14.44 -17.27 7.24
CA ALA A 16 14.70 -15.83 7.34
C ALA A 16 15.88 -15.56 8.29
N HIS A 17 16.44 -14.34 8.25
CA HIS A 17 17.44 -13.95 9.23
C HIS A 17 16.85 -13.86 10.65
N GLY A 18 17.62 -14.25 11.66
CA GLY A 18 17.22 -14.08 13.05
C GLY A 18 17.43 -12.65 13.58
N PRO A 19 16.93 -12.33 14.79
CA PRO A 19 16.99 -10.98 15.36
C PRO A 19 18.41 -10.44 15.52
N SER A 20 19.37 -11.32 15.87
CA SER A 20 20.78 -10.94 16.03
C SER A 20 21.38 -10.40 14.73
N PHE A 21 21.17 -11.11 13.61
CA PHE A 21 21.64 -10.67 12.30
C PHE A 21 20.97 -9.37 11.87
N PHE A 22 19.64 -9.29 12.05
CA PHE A 22 18.88 -8.08 11.72
C PHE A 22 19.40 -6.85 12.46
N GLY A 23 19.60 -6.97 13.79
CA GLY A 23 20.07 -5.86 14.61
C GLY A 23 21.44 -5.33 14.15
N GLU A 24 22.38 -6.22 13.85
CA GLU A 24 23.70 -5.82 13.34
C GLU A 24 23.62 -5.16 11.95
N TYR A 25 22.81 -5.71 11.05
CA TYR A 25 22.66 -5.15 9.70
C TYR A 25 21.97 -3.77 9.77
N ALA A 26 20.89 -3.66 10.52
CA ALA A 26 20.13 -2.42 10.68
C ALA A 26 20.96 -1.32 11.34
N ALA A 27 21.80 -1.64 12.33
CA ALA A 27 22.73 -0.69 12.93
C ALA A 27 23.74 -0.14 11.91
N LYS A 28 24.28 -0.99 11.02
CA LYS A 28 25.15 -0.56 9.92
C LYS A 28 24.40 0.31 8.90
N GLU A 29 23.15 -0.03 8.60
CA GLU A 29 22.36 0.74 7.65
C GLU A 29 21.99 2.13 8.18
N VAL A 30 21.71 2.27 9.48
CA VAL A 30 21.57 3.59 10.13
C VAL A 30 22.83 4.42 9.97
N GLN A 31 24.02 3.86 10.20
CA GLN A 31 25.29 4.58 10.00
C GLN A 31 25.49 5.02 8.54
N ARG A 32 25.14 4.16 7.57
CA ARG A 32 25.20 4.50 6.15
C ARG A 32 24.23 5.62 5.79
N ALA A 33 22.98 5.53 6.24
CA ALA A 33 21.94 6.52 6.01
C ALA A 33 22.36 7.89 6.55
N GLN A 34 22.88 7.94 7.78
CA GLN A 34 23.38 9.17 8.40
C GLN A 34 24.58 9.77 7.65
N ARG A 35 25.52 8.93 7.20
CA ARG A 35 26.73 9.38 6.52
C ARG A 35 26.46 9.90 5.10
N TYR A 36 25.58 9.24 4.36
CA TYR A 36 25.37 9.50 2.94
C TYR A 36 24.07 10.25 2.63
N GLY A 37 23.26 10.57 3.65
CA GLY A 37 21.95 11.20 3.46
C GLY A 37 20.96 10.32 2.69
N ARG A 38 21.18 8.99 2.67
CA ARG A 38 20.31 8.03 1.99
C ARG A 38 19.20 7.57 2.94
N SER A 39 18.07 7.17 2.38
CA SER A 39 16.96 6.59 3.14
C SER A 39 16.97 5.06 3.04
N PHE A 40 16.43 4.42 4.06
CA PHE A 40 16.05 3.01 4.04
C PHE A 40 14.69 2.87 4.72
N ALA A 41 13.98 1.79 4.42
CA ALA A 41 12.68 1.52 5.02
C ALA A 41 12.67 0.17 5.75
N LEU A 42 11.79 0.07 6.74
CA LEU A 42 11.37 -1.17 7.36
C LEU A 42 9.93 -1.44 6.96
N VAL A 43 9.63 -2.66 6.56
CA VAL A 43 8.26 -3.17 6.38
C VAL A 43 8.08 -4.36 7.32
N LEU A 44 7.18 -4.20 8.30
CA LEU A 44 6.79 -5.25 9.23
C LEU A 44 5.52 -5.91 8.71
N LEU A 45 5.49 -7.23 8.69
CA LEU A 45 4.34 -8.06 8.38
C LEU A 45 4.05 -8.92 9.61
N ARG A 46 2.93 -8.65 10.28
CA ARG A 46 2.48 -9.45 11.43
C ARG A 46 1.35 -10.37 11.01
N VAL A 47 1.41 -11.62 11.45
CA VAL A 47 0.28 -12.55 11.32
C VAL A 47 -0.73 -12.30 12.44
N ASP A 48 -1.94 -11.88 12.10
CA ASP A 48 -2.99 -11.69 13.09
C ASP A 48 -3.35 -13.01 13.79
N ALA A 49 -3.52 -12.93 15.11
CA ALA A 49 -4.01 -14.01 15.95
C ALA A 49 -3.33 -15.38 15.71
N LEU A 50 -2.01 -15.39 15.48
CA LEU A 50 -1.24 -16.62 15.26
C LEU A 50 -1.54 -17.73 16.32
N PRO A 51 -1.66 -17.42 17.63
CA PRO A 51 -2.05 -18.44 18.61
C PRO A 51 -3.43 -19.05 18.37
N MET A 52 -4.39 -18.29 17.82
CA MET A 52 -5.70 -18.80 17.43
C MET A 52 -5.58 -19.66 16.17
N LEU A 53 -4.82 -19.22 15.16
CA LEU A 53 -4.55 -20.01 13.96
C LEU A 53 -3.91 -21.36 14.30
N GLN A 54 -2.94 -21.40 15.23
CA GLN A 54 -2.32 -22.64 15.71
C GLN A 54 -3.33 -23.58 16.37
N LYS A 55 -4.29 -23.04 17.14
CA LYS A 55 -5.35 -23.83 17.77
C LYS A 55 -6.37 -24.36 16.75
N THR A 56 -6.71 -23.56 15.74
CA THR A 56 -7.73 -23.90 14.74
C THR A 56 -7.21 -24.82 13.64
N LEU A 57 -6.01 -24.57 13.13
CA LEU A 57 -5.42 -25.30 11.99
C LEU A 57 -4.41 -26.36 12.42
N GLY A 58 -3.95 -26.31 13.67
CA GLY A 58 -2.82 -27.10 14.16
C GLY A 58 -1.48 -26.38 13.98
N ALA A 59 -0.55 -26.67 14.89
CA ALA A 59 0.76 -26.00 14.94
C ALA A 59 1.57 -26.17 13.64
N GLU A 60 1.54 -27.35 13.02
CA GLU A 60 2.29 -27.61 11.79
C GLU A 60 1.70 -26.86 10.58
N ALA A 61 0.37 -26.79 10.47
CA ALA A 61 -0.27 -26.00 9.41
C ALA A 61 0.06 -24.51 9.57
N ALA A 62 0.03 -23.98 10.80
CA ALA A 62 0.42 -22.60 11.08
C ALA A 62 1.91 -22.33 10.77
N ARG A 63 2.82 -23.27 11.08
CA ARG A 63 4.23 -23.17 10.67
C ARG A 63 4.40 -23.20 9.16
N SER A 64 3.70 -24.10 8.48
CA SER A 64 3.70 -24.19 7.00
C SER A 64 3.24 -22.87 6.36
N LEU A 65 2.23 -22.24 6.94
CA LEU A 65 1.75 -20.93 6.53
C LEU A 65 2.83 -19.84 6.72
N LEU A 66 3.50 -19.80 7.88
CA LEU A 66 4.60 -18.86 8.13
C LEU A 66 5.75 -19.06 7.14
N ARG A 67 6.09 -20.31 6.81
CA ARG A 67 7.08 -20.64 5.78
C ARG A 67 6.67 -20.15 4.40
N GLY A 68 5.38 -20.31 4.04
CA GLY A 68 4.83 -19.79 2.79
C GLY A 68 4.95 -18.27 2.69
N ILE A 69 4.55 -17.55 3.75
CA ILE A 69 4.64 -16.10 3.83
C ILE A 69 6.10 -15.63 3.72
N ALA A 70 7.01 -16.18 4.53
CA ALA A 70 8.41 -15.80 4.50
C ALA A 70 9.06 -16.08 3.13
N GLY A 71 8.73 -17.23 2.51
CA GLY A 71 9.19 -17.57 1.17
C GLY A 71 8.64 -16.65 0.09
N ALA A 72 7.37 -16.26 0.17
CA ALA A 72 6.75 -15.31 -0.76
C ALA A 72 7.38 -13.92 -0.65
N VAL A 73 7.55 -13.43 0.57
CA VAL A 73 8.21 -12.14 0.84
C VAL A 73 9.65 -12.16 0.36
N GLY A 74 10.37 -13.26 0.59
CA GLY A 74 11.73 -13.45 0.10
C GLY A 74 11.87 -13.42 -1.43
N ARG A 75 10.85 -13.85 -2.19
CA ARG A 75 10.84 -13.74 -3.67
C ARG A 75 10.58 -12.31 -4.17
N VAL A 76 9.92 -11.48 -3.37
CA VAL A 76 9.64 -10.07 -3.70
C VAL A 76 10.83 -9.17 -3.33
N ALA A 77 11.58 -9.56 -2.28
CA ALA A 77 12.80 -8.91 -1.82
C ALA A 77 13.93 -8.98 -2.86
N ARG A 78 14.70 -7.90 -2.96
CA ARG A 78 15.94 -7.83 -3.74
C ARG A 78 17.07 -8.50 -2.96
N ASP A 79 18.16 -8.86 -3.64
CA ASP A 79 19.33 -9.48 -3.01
C ASP A 79 19.95 -8.66 -1.86
N VAL A 80 19.78 -7.33 -1.91
CA VAL A 80 20.29 -6.40 -0.90
C VAL A 80 19.32 -6.16 0.27
N ASP A 81 18.06 -6.58 0.12
CA ASP A 81 17.04 -6.46 1.15
C ASP A 81 17.25 -7.55 2.20
N VAL A 82 16.95 -7.24 3.47
CA VAL A 82 17.08 -8.22 4.57
C VAL A 82 15.71 -8.61 5.07
N VAL A 83 15.32 -9.87 4.80
CA VAL A 83 14.14 -10.49 5.39
C VAL A 83 14.53 -11.19 6.69
N ALA A 84 13.95 -10.75 7.80
CA ALA A 84 14.22 -11.27 9.13
C ALA A 84 12.94 -11.59 9.89
N ARG A 85 12.99 -12.56 10.79
CA ARG A 85 11.91 -12.87 11.72
C ARG A 85 12.32 -12.40 13.12
N LEU A 86 11.55 -11.49 13.70
CA LEU A 86 11.86 -10.87 14.99
C LEU A 86 11.14 -11.52 16.17
N SER A 87 9.98 -12.14 15.91
CA SER A 87 9.19 -12.89 16.88
C SER A 87 8.46 -14.04 16.18
N ASP A 88 7.66 -14.80 16.93
CA ASP A 88 6.87 -15.89 16.37
C ASP A 88 5.91 -15.44 15.26
N ASP A 89 5.42 -14.21 15.30
CA ASP A 89 4.40 -13.66 14.41
C ASP A 89 4.86 -12.43 13.58
N GLU A 90 6.05 -11.88 13.84
CA GLU A 90 6.58 -10.70 13.14
C GLU A 90 7.71 -11.05 12.18
N LEU A 91 7.45 -10.83 10.89
CA LEU A 91 8.47 -10.76 9.85
C LEU A 91 8.77 -9.28 9.56
N VAL A 92 10.05 -8.91 9.46
CA VAL A 92 10.50 -7.57 9.10
C VAL A 92 11.39 -7.66 7.89
N VAL A 93 11.17 -6.75 6.95
CA VAL A 93 12.03 -6.53 5.79
C VAL A 93 12.69 -5.17 5.92
N LEU A 94 14.01 -5.14 5.88
CA LEU A 94 14.80 -3.91 5.73
C LEU A 94 15.13 -3.72 4.26
N LEU A 95 14.76 -2.56 3.73
CA LEU A 95 14.88 -2.16 2.33
C LEU A 95 15.89 -1.00 2.23
N PRO A 96 17.18 -1.26 1.93
CA PRO A 96 18.15 -0.20 1.68
C PRO A 96 17.72 0.68 0.50
N GLU A 97 18.15 1.94 0.51
CA GLU A 97 17.92 2.89 -0.58
C GLU A 97 16.45 3.00 -1.01
N THR A 98 15.56 2.95 -0.02
CA THR A 98 14.10 2.91 -0.23
C THR A 98 13.42 3.95 0.65
N ASP A 99 12.69 4.88 0.02
CA ASP A 99 11.85 5.85 0.72
C ASP A 99 10.49 5.24 1.14
N HIS A 100 9.60 6.10 1.66
CA HIS A 100 8.31 5.66 2.16
C HIS A 100 7.41 5.08 1.07
N PHE A 101 7.32 5.74 -0.09
CA PHE A 101 6.48 5.26 -1.17
C PHE A 101 6.98 3.92 -1.71
N GLY A 102 8.31 3.75 -1.82
CA GLY A 102 8.92 2.47 -2.19
C GLY A 102 8.61 1.36 -1.18
N ALA A 103 8.57 1.67 0.11
CA ALA A 103 8.17 0.73 1.15
C ALA A 103 6.70 0.29 1.02
N LEU A 104 5.79 1.22 0.69
CA LEU A 104 4.38 0.89 0.42
C LEU A 104 4.22 0.01 -0.83
N MET A 105 4.98 0.29 -1.90
CA MET A 105 4.96 -0.56 -3.10
C MET A 105 5.50 -1.96 -2.81
N PHE A 106 6.59 -2.06 -2.03
CA PHE A 106 7.08 -3.35 -1.55
C PHE A 106 6.01 -4.09 -0.73
N GLN A 107 5.38 -3.40 0.22
CA GLN A 107 4.33 -3.96 1.06
C GLN A 107 3.18 -4.54 0.23
N ARG A 108 2.68 -3.82 -0.79
CA ARG A 108 1.63 -4.31 -1.68
C ARG A 108 2.04 -5.59 -2.42
N ARG A 109 3.24 -5.61 -3.00
CA ARG A 109 3.77 -6.78 -3.72
C ARG A 109 3.97 -7.97 -2.77
N ALA A 110 4.49 -7.73 -1.57
CA ALA A 110 4.71 -8.75 -0.56
C ALA A 110 3.40 -9.38 -0.08
N LEU A 111 2.36 -8.56 0.16
CA LEU A 111 1.03 -9.04 0.53
C LEU A 111 0.38 -9.84 -0.60
N ALA A 112 0.43 -9.34 -1.84
CA ALA A 112 -0.11 -10.05 -3.00
C ALA A 112 0.58 -11.41 -3.21
N ALA A 113 1.92 -11.45 -3.13
CA ALA A 113 2.68 -12.68 -3.26
C ALA A 113 2.36 -13.69 -2.14
N ALA A 114 2.17 -13.20 -0.91
CA ALA A 114 1.76 -14.04 0.22
C ALA A 114 0.33 -14.59 0.03
N GLU A 115 -0.62 -13.75 -0.38
CA GLU A 115 -1.99 -14.16 -0.71
C GLU A 115 -2.01 -15.26 -1.79
N GLU A 116 -1.25 -15.09 -2.86
CA GLU A 116 -1.14 -16.04 -3.97
C GLU A 116 -0.50 -17.37 -3.53
N ASP A 117 0.62 -17.31 -2.79
CA ASP A 117 1.31 -18.51 -2.29
C ASP A 117 0.40 -19.31 -1.35
N LEU A 118 -0.32 -18.64 -0.45
CA LEU A 118 -1.27 -19.29 0.46
C LEU A 118 -2.47 -19.91 -0.28
N ALA A 119 -3.01 -19.24 -1.29
CA ALA A 119 -4.07 -19.77 -2.13
C ALA A 119 -3.62 -21.03 -2.90
N SER A 120 -2.41 -21.00 -3.47
CA SER A 120 -1.86 -22.11 -4.26
C SER A 120 -1.64 -23.39 -3.44
N ARG A 121 -1.37 -23.25 -2.14
CA ARG A 121 -1.12 -24.39 -1.24
C ARG A 121 -2.39 -25.07 -0.74
N GLY A 122 -3.58 -24.58 -1.12
CA GLY A 122 -4.85 -25.17 -0.70
C GLY A 122 -5.01 -25.25 0.83
N ILE A 123 -4.33 -24.38 1.58
CA ILE A 123 -4.42 -24.37 3.04
C ILE A 123 -5.85 -23.94 3.40
N ALA A 124 -6.63 -24.87 3.95
CA ALA A 124 -7.96 -24.59 4.47
C ALA A 124 -7.86 -23.43 5.47
N GLY A 125 -8.54 -22.31 5.19
CA GLY A 125 -8.45 -21.09 5.99
C GLY A 125 -7.39 -20.07 5.55
N ALA A 126 -6.79 -20.19 4.36
CA ALA A 126 -5.92 -19.14 3.79
C ALA A 126 -6.60 -17.76 3.74
N GLN A 127 -7.92 -17.72 3.53
CA GLN A 127 -8.74 -16.50 3.58
C GLN A 127 -8.86 -15.89 4.99
N VAL A 128 -8.44 -16.60 6.04
CA VAL A 128 -8.52 -16.18 7.45
C VAL A 128 -7.22 -15.50 7.90
N VAL A 129 -6.13 -15.61 7.13
CA VAL A 129 -4.84 -15.06 7.53
C VAL A 129 -4.77 -13.58 7.16
N ALA A 130 -5.10 -12.75 8.14
CA ALA A 130 -4.88 -11.33 8.05
C ALA A 130 -3.40 -11.03 8.31
N LEU A 131 -2.68 -10.68 7.25
CA LEU A 131 -1.42 -9.97 7.39
C LEU A 131 -1.69 -8.52 7.74
N GLU A 132 -0.96 -8.03 8.74
CA GLU A 132 -1.08 -6.69 9.27
C GLU A 132 0.22 -5.94 9.05
N PRO A 133 0.31 -5.24 7.91
CA PRO A 133 1.54 -4.58 7.54
C PRO A 133 1.72 -3.26 8.29
N GLY A 134 2.96 -2.86 8.48
CA GLY A 134 3.32 -1.52 8.87
C GLY A 134 4.68 -1.15 8.32
N ALA A 135 4.78 -0.01 7.63
CA ALA A 135 6.01 0.49 7.06
C ALA A 135 6.52 1.72 7.83
N ALA A 136 7.83 1.90 7.94
CA ALA A 136 8.46 3.09 8.47
C ALA A 136 9.79 3.37 7.76
N THR A 137 10.15 4.64 7.61
CA THR A 137 11.29 5.06 6.81
C THR A 137 12.25 5.93 7.62
N HIS A 138 13.55 5.63 7.53
CA HIS A 138 14.60 6.42 8.17
C HIS A 138 14.62 7.86 7.64
N GLY A 139 14.74 8.83 8.54
CA GLY A 139 14.69 10.26 8.26
C GLY A 139 13.29 10.86 8.37
N ARG A 140 12.25 10.12 7.96
CA ARG A 140 10.83 10.52 8.08
C ARG A 140 10.20 10.10 9.40
N ASP A 141 10.31 8.82 9.73
CA ASP A 141 9.58 8.19 10.83
C ASP A 141 10.45 7.99 12.09
N GLY A 142 11.77 8.17 11.96
CA GLY A 142 12.75 7.99 13.02
C GLY A 142 14.19 8.02 12.48
N ARG A 143 15.18 8.08 13.37
CA ARG A 143 16.62 8.07 13.01
C ARG A 143 17.38 6.84 13.53
N ASP A 144 16.69 5.95 14.24
CA ASP A 144 17.22 4.73 14.82
C ASP A 144 16.23 3.58 14.60
N VAL A 145 16.75 2.35 14.69
CA VAL A 145 16.00 1.12 14.36
C VAL A 145 14.80 0.93 15.29
N ASP A 146 14.94 1.25 16.57
CA ASP A 146 13.89 1.03 17.58
C ASP A 146 12.68 1.95 17.31
N SER A 147 12.94 3.22 17.01
CA SER A 147 11.92 4.18 16.60
C SER A 147 11.19 3.73 15.34
N LEU A 148 11.92 3.22 14.33
CA LEU A 148 11.31 2.74 13.10
C LEU A 148 10.45 1.49 13.34
N LEU A 149 10.95 0.51 14.10
CA LEU A 149 10.17 -0.68 14.46
C LEU A 149 8.92 -0.32 15.28
N HIS A 150 9.04 0.63 16.21
CA HIS A 150 7.90 1.15 16.96
C HIS A 150 6.84 1.72 16.03
N ARG A 151 7.23 2.55 15.05
CA ARG A 151 6.33 3.11 14.04
C ARG A 151 5.69 2.04 13.15
N CYS A 152 6.44 1.02 12.73
CA CYS A 152 5.87 -0.11 11.99
C CYS A 152 4.77 -0.82 12.79
N ARG A 153 5.04 -1.15 14.07
CA ARG A 153 4.06 -1.82 14.93
C ARG A 153 2.84 -0.94 15.22
N GLU A 154 3.06 0.36 15.43
CA GLU A 154 1.99 1.34 15.58
C GLU A 154 1.06 1.38 14.36
N ARG A 155 1.63 1.52 13.16
CA ARG A 155 0.87 1.52 11.89
C ARG A 155 0.16 0.19 11.64
N SER A 156 0.83 -0.93 11.92
CA SER A 156 0.22 -2.27 11.86
C SER A 156 -1.00 -2.38 12.79
N ARG A 157 -0.89 -1.90 14.03
CA ARG A 157 -1.99 -1.88 15.01
C ARG A 157 -3.13 -0.97 14.57
N LEU A 158 -2.83 0.25 14.13
CA LEU A 158 -3.85 1.22 13.69
C LEU A 158 -4.56 0.74 12.42
N GLY A 159 -3.85 0.09 11.51
CA GLY A 159 -4.42 -0.51 10.30
C GLY A 159 -5.50 -1.57 10.59
N ARG A 160 -5.49 -2.21 11.77
CA ARG A 160 -6.56 -3.13 12.20
C ARG A 160 -7.89 -2.44 12.45
N LEU A 161 -7.85 -1.13 12.73
CA LEU A 161 -9.02 -0.31 13.00
C LEU A 161 -9.55 0.37 11.74
N SER A 162 -8.82 0.28 10.62
CA SER A 162 -9.23 0.88 9.36
C SER A 162 -10.45 0.15 8.77
N PRO A 163 -11.38 0.90 8.14
CA PRO A 163 -12.40 0.35 7.24
C PRO A 163 -11.89 -0.67 6.22
N ALA A 164 -10.62 -0.59 5.82
CA ALA A 164 -9.97 -1.53 4.91
C ALA A 164 -10.09 -3.00 5.37
N VAL A 165 -10.12 -3.24 6.68
CA VAL A 165 -10.29 -4.58 7.26
C VAL A 165 -11.67 -5.15 6.93
N GLU A 166 -12.71 -4.33 7.00
CA GLU A 166 -14.06 -4.76 6.64
C GLU A 166 -14.15 -5.12 5.15
N LEU A 167 -13.58 -4.28 4.28
CA LEU A 167 -13.55 -4.54 2.83
C LEU A 167 -12.82 -5.86 2.50
N ARG A 168 -11.72 -6.15 3.20
CA ARG A 168 -11.01 -7.44 3.07
C ARG A 168 -11.88 -8.62 3.48
N LYS A 169 -12.52 -8.55 4.65
CA LYS A 169 -13.37 -9.64 5.16
C LYS A 169 -14.55 -9.97 4.25
N ARG A 170 -15.12 -8.94 3.60
CA ARG A 170 -16.23 -9.10 2.65
C ARG A 170 -15.79 -9.61 1.27
N ASN A 171 -14.48 -9.61 0.98
CA ASN A 171 -13.91 -10.00 -0.30
C ASN A 171 -14.55 -9.29 -1.51
N LEU A 172 -14.79 -7.98 -1.38
CA LEU A 172 -15.43 -7.16 -2.41
C LEU A 172 -14.46 -6.81 -3.53
N ASP A 173 -14.93 -6.74 -4.78
CA ASP A 173 -14.13 -6.11 -5.84
C ASP A 173 -13.99 -4.59 -5.63
N PHE A 174 -13.31 -3.89 -6.55
CA PHE A 174 -13.11 -2.45 -6.44
C PHE A 174 -14.44 -1.68 -6.37
N TRP A 175 -15.36 -1.91 -7.30
CA TRP A 175 -16.59 -1.12 -7.40
C TRP A 175 -17.60 -1.49 -6.31
N GLN A 176 -17.67 -2.76 -5.93
CA GLN A 176 -18.40 -3.19 -4.74
C GLN A 176 -17.85 -2.53 -3.47
N SER A 177 -16.53 -2.31 -3.37
CA SER A 177 -15.93 -1.58 -2.26
C SER A 177 -16.29 -0.10 -2.29
N VAL A 178 -16.30 0.54 -3.47
CA VAL A 178 -16.72 1.94 -3.66
C VAL A 178 -18.19 2.12 -3.25
N ASP A 179 -19.07 1.23 -3.71
CA ASP A 179 -20.49 1.23 -3.34
C ASP A 179 -20.66 1.06 -1.82
N HIS A 180 -19.92 0.13 -1.21
CA HIS A 180 -19.98 -0.12 0.24
C HIS A 180 -19.51 1.07 1.07
N VAL A 181 -18.46 1.80 0.65
CA VAL A 181 -18.04 3.01 1.38
C VAL A 181 -18.97 4.20 1.14
N LEU A 182 -19.68 4.24 0.02
CA LEU A 182 -20.70 5.25 -0.24
C LEU A 182 -21.97 5.01 0.58
N ASP A 183 -22.37 3.76 0.80
CA ASP A 183 -23.61 3.41 1.49
C ASP A 183 -23.71 4.01 2.91
N PRO A 184 -24.88 4.55 3.33
CA PRO A 184 -25.05 5.12 4.67
C PRO A 184 -24.76 4.16 5.83
N GLY A 185 -24.85 2.84 5.60
CA GLY A 185 -24.49 1.79 6.55
C GLY A 185 -23.06 1.26 6.39
N GLY A 186 -22.27 1.87 5.51
CA GLY A 186 -20.88 1.52 5.27
C GLY A 186 -19.94 1.93 6.41
N PRO A 187 -18.66 1.53 6.34
CA PRO A 187 -17.71 1.74 7.42
C PRO A 187 -17.43 3.24 7.65
N GLU A 188 -17.17 3.62 8.90
CA GLU A 188 -16.78 4.98 9.28
C GLU A 188 -15.53 4.94 10.16
N ASP A 189 -14.72 5.99 10.02
CA ASP A 189 -13.59 6.29 10.88
C ASP A 189 -13.41 7.82 10.99
N PRO A 190 -12.63 8.34 11.95
CA PRO A 190 -12.49 9.78 12.17
C PRO A 190 -11.97 10.61 10.98
N SER A 191 -11.33 9.98 10.00
CA SER A 191 -10.78 10.59 8.79
C SER A 191 -11.65 10.40 7.54
N SER A 192 -12.80 9.74 7.70
CA SER A 192 -13.74 9.41 6.62
C SER A 192 -15.07 10.12 6.81
N ARG A 193 -15.68 10.60 5.72
CA ARG A 193 -17.01 11.24 5.79
C ARG A 193 -17.82 11.04 4.52
N ARG A 194 -19.13 10.82 4.72
CA ARG A 194 -20.15 10.86 3.67
C ARG A 194 -20.85 12.20 3.66
N LEU A 195 -21.21 12.66 2.48
CA LEU A 195 -21.90 13.93 2.29
C LEU A 195 -22.67 13.95 0.99
N ALA A 196 -23.69 14.80 0.94
CA ALA A 196 -24.28 15.19 -0.33
C ALA A 196 -23.30 16.09 -1.09
N MET A 197 -23.07 15.81 -2.37
CA MET A 197 -22.11 16.56 -3.19
C MET A 197 -22.60 16.73 -4.62
N SER A 198 -22.68 17.98 -5.07
CA SER A 198 -23.00 18.28 -6.46
C SER A 198 -21.81 17.97 -7.39
N PRO A 199 -22.05 17.71 -8.68
CA PRO A 199 -20.97 17.51 -9.65
C PRO A 199 -20.01 18.72 -9.75
N SER A 200 -20.52 19.96 -9.62
CA SER A 200 -19.68 21.15 -9.66
C SER A 200 -18.77 21.27 -8.44
N LEU A 201 -19.26 20.90 -7.25
CA LEU A 201 -18.45 20.89 -6.04
C LEU A 201 -17.37 19.80 -6.11
N PHE A 202 -17.71 18.61 -6.60
CA PHE A 202 -16.75 17.52 -6.82
C PHE A 202 -15.59 17.98 -7.72
N ARG A 203 -15.90 18.58 -8.88
CA ARG A 203 -14.87 19.10 -9.80
C ARG A 203 -13.98 20.14 -9.14
N SER A 204 -14.55 21.08 -8.39
CA SER A 204 -13.79 22.11 -7.67
C SER A 204 -12.84 21.51 -6.62
N ILE A 205 -13.31 20.55 -5.83
CA ILE A 205 -12.48 19.87 -4.82
C ILE A 205 -11.37 19.07 -5.49
N ARG A 206 -11.71 18.30 -6.54
CA ARG A 206 -10.72 17.54 -7.33
C ARG A 206 -9.64 18.47 -7.87
N ALA A 207 -10.00 19.58 -8.49
CA ALA A 207 -9.04 20.54 -9.03
C ALA A 207 -8.13 21.17 -7.95
N GLU A 208 -8.62 21.37 -6.72
CA GLU A 208 -7.79 21.84 -5.61
C GLU A 208 -6.82 20.75 -5.13
N ILE A 209 -7.30 19.51 -4.99
CA ILE A 209 -6.46 18.37 -4.62
C ILE A 209 -5.34 18.20 -5.65
N LEU A 210 -5.65 18.23 -6.95
CA LEU A 210 -4.66 18.12 -8.02
C LEU A 210 -3.61 19.25 -7.97
N ARG A 211 -4.01 20.47 -7.59
CA ARG A 211 -3.07 21.58 -7.38
C ARG A 211 -2.18 21.37 -6.16
N GLU A 212 -2.69 20.73 -5.10
CA GLU A 212 -1.86 20.36 -3.96
C GLU A 212 -0.87 19.25 -4.31
N VAL A 213 -1.33 18.21 -5.02
CA VAL A 213 -0.44 17.15 -5.54
C VAL A 213 0.66 17.74 -6.43
N ALA A 214 0.33 18.72 -7.27
CA ALA A 214 1.30 19.43 -8.10
C ALA A 214 2.39 20.14 -7.28
N ARG A 215 2.04 20.69 -6.11
CA ARG A 215 3.01 21.34 -5.19
C ARG A 215 3.95 20.34 -4.53
N GLU A 216 3.54 19.08 -4.35
CA GLU A 216 4.40 17.99 -3.86
C GLU A 216 5.41 17.49 -4.91
N GLY A 217 5.37 17.99 -6.16
CA GLY A 217 5.89 17.39 -7.40
C GLY A 217 7.35 16.90 -7.47
N GLU A 218 8.18 17.08 -6.44
CA GLU A 218 9.51 16.47 -6.36
C GLU A 218 9.48 15.02 -5.84
N GLY A 219 8.38 14.59 -5.20
CA GLY A 219 8.24 13.24 -4.64
C GLY A 219 7.79 12.18 -5.63
N ARG A 220 7.37 11.02 -5.08
CA ARG A 220 6.73 9.94 -5.84
C ARG A 220 5.28 9.76 -5.46
N GLY A 221 4.46 9.35 -6.42
CA GLY A 221 3.04 9.14 -6.17
C GLY A 221 2.22 8.54 -7.31
N LEU A 222 0.99 8.18 -6.99
CA LEU A 222 -0.02 7.67 -7.90
C LEU A 222 -1.27 8.54 -7.81
N VAL A 223 -1.85 8.80 -8.97
CA VAL A 223 -3.17 9.44 -9.09
C VAL A 223 -4.02 8.57 -10.00
N PHE A 224 -5.24 8.28 -9.57
CA PHE A 224 -6.26 7.61 -10.38
C PHE A 224 -7.51 8.47 -10.37
N SER A 225 -8.12 8.70 -11.53
CA SER A 225 -9.38 9.45 -11.57
C SER A 225 -10.26 9.02 -12.71
N THR A 226 -11.57 9.01 -12.46
CA THR A 226 -12.56 8.96 -13.54
C THR A 226 -12.73 10.38 -14.05
N SER A 227 -12.30 10.59 -15.29
CA SER A 227 -12.46 11.83 -16.01
C SER A 227 -12.60 11.42 -17.46
N GLY A 228 -13.83 11.40 -17.95
CA GLY A 228 -14.03 11.20 -19.39
C GLY A 228 -13.16 12.19 -20.19
N PRO A 229 -12.79 11.89 -21.45
CA PRO A 229 -11.88 12.68 -22.30
C PRO A 229 -12.41 14.07 -22.71
N LYS A 230 -13.24 14.72 -21.89
CA LYS A 230 -13.72 16.10 -22.08
C LYS A 230 -13.25 17.07 -21.00
N GLU A 231 -12.69 16.57 -19.89
CA GLU A 231 -12.25 17.39 -18.75
C GLU A 231 -10.72 17.59 -18.73
N HIS A 232 -10.12 17.86 -19.89
CA HIS A 232 -8.66 17.93 -20.04
C HIS A 232 -8.00 19.12 -19.33
N ALA A 233 -8.72 20.24 -19.14
CA ALA A 233 -8.15 21.46 -18.57
C ALA A 233 -7.77 21.31 -17.08
N ASP A 234 -8.54 20.53 -16.32
CA ASP A 234 -8.32 20.33 -14.88
C ASP A 234 -6.99 19.61 -14.58
N TRP A 235 -6.47 18.84 -15.55
CA TRP A 235 -5.28 18.01 -15.41
C TRP A 235 -3.99 18.72 -15.82
N LEU A 236 -4.07 19.77 -16.64
CA LEU A 236 -2.91 20.49 -17.14
C LEU A 236 -1.99 21.00 -16.02
N PRO A 237 -2.50 21.66 -14.94
CA PRO A 237 -1.63 22.16 -13.87
C PRO A 237 -0.84 21.05 -13.17
N LEU A 238 -1.45 19.89 -12.96
CA LEU A 238 -0.73 18.74 -12.41
C LEU A 238 0.33 18.25 -13.38
N LEU A 239 -0.06 17.94 -14.62
CA LEU A 239 0.86 17.39 -15.62
C LEU A 239 2.04 18.33 -15.96
N GLU A 240 1.84 19.65 -15.89
CA GLU A 240 2.90 20.64 -16.06
C GLU A 240 3.89 20.67 -14.89
N ALA A 241 3.42 20.42 -13.66
CA ALA A 241 4.25 20.39 -12.46
C ALA A 241 4.98 19.05 -12.28
N LEU A 242 4.44 17.95 -12.81
CA LEU A 242 5.05 16.64 -12.65
C LEU A 242 6.39 16.53 -13.39
N PRO A 243 7.40 15.85 -12.80
CA PRO A 243 8.65 15.58 -13.48
C PRO A 243 8.42 14.76 -14.75
N ARG A 244 9.15 15.08 -15.81
CA ARG A 244 9.15 14.29 -17.06
C ARG A 244 10.05 13.06 -17.01
N GLY A 245 10.75 12.86 -15.90
CA GLY A 245 11.58 11.68 -15.64
C GLY A 245 10.73 10.43 -15.40
N ALA A 246 11.28 9.27 -15.73
CA ALA A 246 10.60 7.99 -15.46
C ALA A 246 10.51 7.72 -13.95
N GLY A 247 9.42 7.09 -13.51
CA GLY A 247 9.39 6.39 -12.23
C GLY A 247 8.96 7.20 -10.99
N SER A 248 8.69 8.50 -11.11
CA SER A 248 8.26 9.32 -9.96
C SER A 248 6.75 9.32 -9.78
N TRP A 249 6.01 9.64 -10.84
CA TRP A 249 4.55 9.74 -10.79
C TRP A 249 3.86 8.84 -11.81
N GLY A 250 2.73 8.26 -11.40
CA GLY A 250 1.83 7.50 -12.27
C GLY A 250 0.41 8.06 -12.18
N VAL A 251 -0.04 8.73 -13.24
CA VAL A 251 -1.38 9.31 -13.39
C VAL A 251 -2.20 8.43 -14.32
N HIS A 252 -3.31 7.90 -13.83
CA HIS A 252 -4.20 7.00 -14.58
C HIS A 252 -5.58 7.64 -14.72
N LEU A 253 -5.96 7.95 -15.96
CA LEU A 253 -7.23 8.61 -16.25
C LEU A 253 -8.16 7.64 -16.96
N PHE A 254 -9.27 7.32 -16.31
CA PHE A 254 -10.27 6.37 -16.81
C PHE A 254 -11.34 7.10 -17.61
N GLY A 255 -11.65 6.58 -18.80
CA GLY A 255 -12.71 7.13 -19.63
C GLY A 255 -12.94 6.36 -20.91
N ARG A 256 -13.94 6.80 -21.69
CA ARG A 256 -14.21 6.20 -23.01
C ARG A 256 -13.13 6.58 -24.01
N ARG A 257 -12.91 5.73 -25.02
CA ARG A 257 -11.96 6.03 -26.10
C ARG A 257 -12.40 7.27 -26.86
N GLY A 258 -11.47 8.21 -27.02
CA GLY A 258 -11.67 9.47 -27.73
C GLY A 258 -10.32 10.15 -27.99
N PRO A 259 -10.29 11.21 -28.81
CA PRO A 259 -9.07 11.99 -28.99
C PRO A 259 -8.63 12.56 -27.65
N SER A 260 -7.54 12.03 -27.08
CA SER A 260 -6.89 12.63 -25.91
C SER A 260 -5.89 13.66 -26.41
N ALA A 261 -6.08 14.92 -26.03
CA ALA A 261 -5.10 15.97 -26.31
C ALA A 261 -3.92 15.96 -25.31
N LEU A 262 -4.05 15.24 -24.19
CA LEU A 262 -3.03 15.19 -23.14
C LEU A 262 -2.02 14.06 -23.42
N VAL A 263 -0.75 14.44 -23.49
CA VAL A 263 0.39 13.53 -23.59
C VAL A 263 1.41 13.94 -22.54
N HIS A 264 1.71 13.02 -21.62
CA HIS A 264 2.73 13.21 -20.60
C HIS A 264 3.36 11.85 -20.24
N PRO A 265 4.67 11.75 -19.96
CA PRO A 265 5.31 10.47 -19.59
C PRO A 265 4.72 9.80 -18.35
N ALA A 266 4.20 10.59 -17.41
CA ALA A 266 3.52 10.10 -16.22
C ALA A 266 2.04 9.73 -16.44
N LEU A 267 1.46 10.00 -17.62
CA LEU A 267 0.03 9.83 -17.90
C LEU A 267 -0.24 8.53 -18.67
N THR A 268 -1.05 7.67 -18.07
CA THR A 268 -1.59 6.45 -18.68
C THR A 268 -3.11 6.59 -18.83
N PRO A 269 -3.63 6.80 -20.05
CA PRO A 269 -5.07 6.73 -20.29
C PRO A 269 -5.55 5.27 -20.17
N VAL A 270 -6.62 5.05 -19.39
CA VAL A 270 -7.27 3.75 -19.22
C VAL A 270 -8.64 3.80 -19.90
N TYR A 271 -8.79 3.03 -20.98
CA TYR A 271 -10.04 3.02 -21.74
C TYR A 271 -11.00 1.97 -21.22
N VAL A 272 -12.22 2.39 -20.93
CA VAL A 272 -13.29 1.51 -20.41
C VAL A 272 -14.50 1.51 -21.34
N ASP A 273 -15.25 0.40 -21.31
CA ASP A 273 -16.48 0.24 -22.08
C ASP A 273 -17.64 1.05 -21.48
N ALA A 274 -18.71 1.24 -22.26
CA ALA A 274 -19.86 2.05 -21.86
C ALA A 274 -20.61 1.51 -20.65
N GLU A 275 -20.54 0.19 -20.45
CA GLU A 275 -21.24 -0.55 -19.40
C GLU A 275 -20.40 -0.68 -18.13
N ASP A 276 -19.12 -0.27 -18.18
CA ASP A 276 -18.20 -0.35 -17.07
C ASP A 276 -18.72 0.50 -15.88
N PRO A 277 -18.67 -0.02 -14.64
CA PRO A 277 -19.11 0.74 -13.47
C PRO A 277 -18.40 2.09 -13.30
N CYS A 278 -17.19 2.25 -13.83
CA CYS A 278 -16.46 3.50 -13.95
C CYS A 278 -17.30 4.63 -14.56
N CYS A 279 -18.19 4.32 -15.51
CA CYS A 279 -19.04 5.32 -16.16
C CYS A 279 -20.14 5.89 -15.26
N ARG A 280 -20.39 5.29 -14.09
CA ARG A 280 -21.42 5.73 -13.12
C ARG A 280 -20.84 6.47 -11.91
N HIS A 281 -19.52 6.51 -11.79
CA HIS A 281 -18.82 7.04 -10.61
C HIS A 281 -17.86 8.17 -10.98
N GLU A 282 -17.78 9.19 -10.12
CA GLU A 282 -16.66 10.13 -10.11
C GLU A 282 -15.66 9.73 -9.02
N LEU A 283 -14.36 9.67 -9.36
CA LEU A 283 -13.30 9.14 -8.50
C LEU A 283 -12.07 10.04 -8.57
N LEU A 284 -11.41 10.22 -7.44
CA LEU A 284 -10.02 10.62 -7.31
C LEU A 284 -9.38 9.77 -6.21
N LEU A 285 -8.41 8.94 -6.54
CA LEU A 285 -7.53 8.28 -5.59
C LEU A 285 -6.12 8.84 -5.75
N PHE A 286 -5.48 9.11 -4.63
CA PHE A 286 -4.15 9.69 -4.58
C PHE A 286 -3.33 9.05 -3.47
N LEU A 287 -2.08 8.68 -3.81
CA LEU A 287 -1.10 8.16 -2.87
C LEU A 287 0.26 8.80 -3.18
N SER A 288 0.90 9.44 -2.21
CA SER A 288 2.29 9.91 -2.30
C SER A 288 3.12 9.45 -1.11
N GLU A 289 4.37 9.91 -1.06
CA GLU A 289 5.23 9.79 0.11
C GLU A 289 4.70 10.53 1.34
N GLN A 290 3.95 11.62 1.13
CA GLN A 290 3.53 12.53 2.19
C GLN A 290 2.10 12.23 2.64
N SER A 291 1.23 11.88 1.70
CA SER A 291 -0.20 11.90 1.93
C SER A 291 -0.94 10.85 1.10
N SER A 292 -2.18 10.57 1.48
CA SER A 292 -3.05 9.64 0.78
C SER A 292 -4.48 10.11 0.92
N TYR A 293 -5.23 10.09 -0.17
CA TYR A 293 -6.60 10.60 -0.17
C TYR A 293 -7.46 9.86 -1.19
N ALA A 294 -8.72 9.64 -0.84
CA ALA A 294 -9.73 9.17 -1.75
C ALA A 294 -10.96 10.07 -1.69
N LEU A 295 -11.51 10.38 -2.85
CA LEU A 295 -12.78 11.08 -3.03
C LEU A 295 -13.58 10.35 -4.11
N VAL A 296 -14.75 9.84 -3.74
CA VAL A 296 -15.65 9.11 -4.64
C VAL A 296 -17.04 9.75 -4.60
N ARG A 297 -17.75 9.76 -5.73
CA ARG A 297 -19.14 10.21 -5.84
C ARG A 297 -19.92 9.27 -6.75
N ARG A 298 -21.17 8.97 -6.38
CA ARG A 298 -22.20 8.33 -7.21
C ARG A 298 -23.52 9.06 -6.95
N ASP A 299 -24.12 9.61 -8.00
CA ASP A 299 -25.29 10.50 -7.86
C ASP A 299 -25.01 11.60 -6.82
N ASP A 300 -25.97 12.02 -6.01
CA ASP A 300 -25.72 13.10 -5.05
C ASP A 300 -24.86 12.67 -3.83
N LEU A 301 -24.46 11.39 -3.73
CA LEU A 301 -23.72 10.85 -2.60
C LEU A 301 -22.23 10.83 -2.87
N ALA A 302 -21.44 11.37 -1.95
CA ALA A 302 -19.99 11.31 -1.97
C ALA A 302 -19.44 10.73 -0.66
N PHE A 303 -18.25 10.14 -0.77
CA PHE A 303 -17.43 9.68 0.34
C PHE A 303 -16.01 10.17 0.11
N HIS A 304 -15.37 10.66 1.17
CA HIS A 304 -13.94 10.93 1.15
C HIS A 304 -13.26 10.37 2.38
N THR A 305 -11.96 10.07 2.25
CA THR A 305 -11.14 9.56 3.34
C THR A 305 -9.69 9.97 3.15
N SER A 306 -8.98 10.18 4.26
CA SER A 306 -7.52 10.25 4.30
C SER A 306 -6.91 9.08 5.08
N ASP A 307 -7.67 8.02 5.36
CA ASP A 307 -7.18 6.81 6.03
C ASP A 307 -6.24 6.04 5.09
N PRO A 308 -4.92 5.98 5.35
CA PRO A 308 -3.98 5.41 4.41
C PRO A 308 -4.25 3.93 4.08
N PRO A 309 -4.58 3.04 5.05
CA PRO A 309 -4.92 1.65 4.73
C PRO A 309 -6.16 1.52 3.84
N LEU A 310 -7.20 2.35 4.01
CA LEU A 310 -8.38 2.33 3.14
C LEU A 310 -8.04 2.82 1.73
N VAL A 311 -7.32 3.93 1.59
CA VAL A 311 -6.89 4.43 0.28
C VAL A 311 -6.01 3.40 -0.43
N ASP A 312 -5.05 2.79 0.28
CA ASP A 312 -4.17 1.75 -0.24
C ASP A 312 -4.94 0.50 -0.71
N SER A 313 -5.94 0.07 0.07
CA SER A 313 -6.85 -1.02 -0.26
C SER A 313 -7.65 -0.73 -1.53
N LEU A 314 -8.21 0.49 -1.65
CA LEU A 314 -8.95 0.91 -2.84
C LEU A 314 -8.06 0.95 -4.08
N VAL A 315 -6.85 1.53 -3.97
CA VAL A 315 -5.89 1.55 -5.09
C VAL A 315 -5.49 0.14 -5.50
N THR A 316 -5.18 -0.74 -4.55
CA THR A 316 -4.79 -2.13 -4.84
C THR A 316 -5.92 -2.88 -5.57
N ARG A 317 -7.18 -2.69 -5.13
CA ARG A 317 -8.34 -3.28 -5.80
C ARG A 317 -8.54 -2.71 -7.20
N LEU A 318 -8.43 -1.39 -7.37
CA LEU A 318 -8.54 -0.74 -8.68
C LEU A 318 -7.49 -1.29 -9.66
N GLN A 319 -6.23 -1.40 -9.21
CA GLN A 319 -5.15 -1.94 -10.03
C GLN A 319 -5.43 -3.38 -10.44
N ARG A 320 -5.94 -4.22 -9.53
CA ARG A 320 -6.34 -5.61 -9.85
C ARG A 320 -7.53 -5.66 -10.81
N THR A 321 -8.53 -4.80 -10.64
CA THR A 321 -9.74 -4.79 -11.50
C THR A 321 -9.43 -4.43 -12.94
N TYR A 322 -8.41 -3.60 -13.18
CA TYR A 322 -8.05 -3.10 -14.51
C TYR A 322 -6.67 -3.55 -15.00
N ASP A 323 -6.07 -4.57 -14.36
CA ASP A 323 -4.74 -5.10 -14.66
C ASP A 323 -3.67 -4.00 -14.82
N LEU A 324 -3.69 -3.01 -13.92
CA LEU A 324 -2.78 -1.88 -13.96
C LEU A 324 -1.47 -2.24 -13.28
N HIS A 325 -0.40 -2.33 -14.07
CA HIS A 325 0.95 -2.39 -13.55
C HIS A 325 1.43 -0.98 -13.23
N THR A 326 1.95 -0.77 -12.02
CA THR A 326 2.54 0.52 -11.66
C THR A 326 3.83 0.31 -10.92
N PHE A 327 4.91 0.78 -11.54
CA PHE A 327 6.33 0.63 -11.18
C PHE A 327 6.86 -0.81 -11.09
#